data_AF-A0A6N8FP04-F1
#
_entry.id   AF-A0A6N8FP04-F1
#
_cell.length_a   1.000
_cell.length_b   1.000
_cell.length_c   1.000
_cell.angle_alpha   90.00
_cell.angle_beta   90.00
_cell.angle_gamma   90.00
#
_symmetry.space_group_name_H-M   'P 1'
#
loop_
_entity.id
_entity.type
_entity.pdbx_description
1 polymer ?
#
loop_
_entity_poly.entity_id
_entity_poly.type
_entity_poly.pdbx_seq_one_letter_code
_entity_poly.pdbx_strand_id
1 'polypeptide(L)'
;MKKYIIFIISFLILFSLFQVLSGLFLTYVYTPDIAEAWGMGANLSQEVAIKSSQSPFLFTLFLALLSATIAYFIPELTKYSTGPSK
;
A
#
# COMPACT_ATOMS: atom_id res chain seq x y z
N MET A 1 -22.30 11.25 4.14
CA MET A 1 -20.93 11.74 4.44
C MET A 1 -20.29 11.08 5.66
N LYS A 2 -20.87 11.17 6.88
CA LYS A 2 -20.23 10.66 8.12
C LYS A 2 -19.92 9.15 8.12
N LYS A 3 -20.81 8.30 7.60
CA LYS A 3 -20.60 6.84 7.49
C LYS A 3 -19.46 6.48 6.53
N TYR A 4 -19.31 7.24 5.44
CA TYR A 4 -18.25 7.06 4.45
C TYR A 4 -16.88 7.42 5.02
N ILE A 5 -16.79 8.53 5.77
CA ILE A 5 -15.54 8.94 6.43
C ILE A 5 -15.10 7.89 7.45
N ILE A 6 -16.02 7.36 8.26
CA ILE A 6 -15.71 6.29 9.22
C ILE A 6 -15.17 5.05 8.49
N PHE A 7 -15.79 4.66 7.37
CA PHE A 7 -15.32 3.54 6.55
C PHE A 7 -13.90 3.76 6.00
N ILE A 8 -13.61 4.93 5.43
CA ILE A 8 -12.26 5.25 4.92
C ILE A 8 -11.23 5.17 6.04
N ILE A 9 -11.51 5.76 7.21
CA ILE A 9 -10.57 5.74 8.34
C ILE A 9 -10.30 4.31 8.79
N SER A 10 -11.34 3.48 8.94
CA SER A 10 -11.18 2.07 9.28
C SER A 10 -10.39 1.30 8.20
N PHE A 11 -10.65 1.58 6.93
CA PHE A 11 -9.93 0.97 5.81
C PHE A 11 -8.45 1.35 5.82
N LEU A 12 -8.11 2.62 6.06
CA LEU A 12 -6.73 3.08 6.12
C LEU A 12 -5.96 2.42 7.27
N ILE A 13 -6.58 2.28 8.44
CA ILE A 13 -5.96 1.57 9.58
C ILE A 13 -5.66 0.12 9.20
N LEU A 14 -6.63 -0.57 8.59
CA LEU A 14 -6.45 -1.95 8.14
C LEU A 14 -5.40 -2.07 7.04
N PHE A 15 -5.39 -1.15 6.08
CA PHE A 15 -4.40 -1.07 5.01
C PHE A 15 -2.98 -0.88 5.56
N SER A 16 -2.80 0.02 6.53
CA SER A 16 -1.51 0.22 7.21
C SER A 16 -1.04 -1.05 7.93
N LEU A 17 -1.95 -1.77 8.60
CA LEU A 17 -1.62 -3.04 9.23
C LEU A 17 -1.14 -4.08 8.19
N PHE A 18 -1.86 -4.22 7.08
CA PHE A 18 -1.44 -5.11 5.98
C PHE A 18 -0.10 -4.71 5.38
N GLN A 19 0.17 -3.41 5.25
CA GLN A 19 1.44 -2.94 4.69
C GLN A 19 2.62 -3.27 5.61
N VAL A 20 2.47 -3.12 6.92
CA VAL A 20 3.49 -3.53 7.90
C VAL A 20 3.69 -5.04 7.87
N LEU A 21 2.61 -5.84 7.90
CA LEU A 21 2.70 -7.29 7.84
C LEU A 21 3.34 -7.79 6.55
N SER A 22 3.00 -7.18 5.41
CA SER A 22 3.61 -7.49 4.12
C SER A 22 5.10 -7.15 4.11
N GLY A 23 5.51 -6.04 4.72
CA GLY A 23 6.92 -5.67 4.85
C GLY A 23 7.70 -6.66 5.73
N LEU A 24 7.09 -7.09 6.84
CA LEU A 24 7.67 -8.12 7.70
C LEU A 24 7.79 -9.46 6.97
N PHE A 25 6.76 -9.86 6.23
CA PHE A 25 6.78 -11.06 5.41
C PHE A 25 7.88 -11.01 4.35
N LEU A 26 8.02 -9.88 3.66
CA LEU A 26 9.08 -9.70 2.66
C LEU A 26 10.46 -9.81 3.30
N THR A 27 10.66 -9.24 4.49
CA THR A 27 11.92 -9.34 5.24
C THR A 27 12.19 -10.78 5.71
N TYR A 28 11.15 -11.55 6.03
CA TYR A 28 11.30 -12.95 6.41
C TYR A 28 11.70 -13.85 5.23
N VAL A 29 11.15 -13.60 4.04
CA VAL A 29 11.38 -14.42 2.83
C VAL A 29 12.61 -13.97 2.04
N TYR A 30 13.02 -12.71 2.17
CA TYR A 30 14.14 -12.14 1.43
C TYR A 30 15.44 -12.22 2.23
N THR A 31 16.37 -13.08 1.80
CA THR A 31 17.77 -13.03 2.25
C THR A 31 18.55 -11.98 1.45
N PRO A 32 19.05 -10.90 2.08
CA PRO A 32 19.83 -9.90 1.37
C PRO A 32 21.21 -10.44 1.01
N ASP A 33 21.61 -10.27 -0.26
CA ASP A 33 22.99 -10.51 -0.68
C ASP A 33 23.87 -9.31 -0.32
N ILE A 34 24.64 -9.47 0.75
CA ILE A 34 25.50 -8.42 1.31
C ILE A 34 26.73 -8.19 0.41
N ALA A 35 27.23 -9.23 -0.28
CA ALA A 35 28.42 -9.13 -1.10
C ALA A 35 28.15 -8.30 -2.36
N GLU A 36 27.02 -8.55 -3.02
CA GLU A 36 26.54 -7.77 -4.16
C GLU A 36 26.23 -6.32 -3.76
N ALA A 37 25.58 -6.12 -2.61
CA ALA A 37 25.27 -4.77 -2.10
C ALA A 37 26.54 -3.95 -1.79
N TRP A 38 27.57 -4.60 -1.24
CA TRP A 38 28.86 -3.95 -0.95
C TRP A 38 29.64 -3.60 -2.22
N GLY A 39 29.64 -4.48 -3.22
CA GLY A 39 30.27 -4.23 -4.52
C GLY A 39 29.64 -3.06 -5.29
N MET A 40 28.31 -2.93 -5.19
CA MET A 40 27.60 -1.75 -5.70
C MET A 40 28.00 -0.48 -4.94
N GLY A 41 28.01 -0.53 -3.61
CA GLY A 41 28.40 0.60 -2.73
C GLY A 41 29.79 1.19 -3.03
N ALA A 42 30.76 0.34 -3.35
CA ALA A 42 32.14 0.74 -3.62
C ALA A 42 32.33 1.59 -4.90
N ASN A 43 31.37 1.57 -5.82
CA ASN A 43 31.41 2.35 -7.07
C ASN A 43 30.56 3.64 -7.01
N LEU A 44 29.88 3.94 -5.90
CA LEU A 44 29.11 5.19 -5.78
C LEU A 44 30.02 6.37 -5.42
N SER A 45 29.66 7.56 -5.93
CA SER A 45 30.31 8.83 -5.57
C SER A 45 30.25 9.08 -4.05
N GLN A 46 31.35 9.58 -3.47
CA GLN A 46 31.41 9.96 -2.04
C GLN A 46 30.43 11.07 -1.65
N GLU A 47 29.85 11.78 -2.63
CA GLU A 47 28.77 12.73 -2.41
C GLU A 47 27.41 12.09 -2.71
N VAL A 48 26.62 11.89 -1.65
CA VAL A 48 25.21 11.55 -1.77
C VAL A 48 24.46 12.81 -2.20
N ALA A 49 24.22 12.94 -3.51
CA ALA A 49 23.18 13.84 -3.98
C ALA A 49 21.84 13.34 -3.43
N ILE A 50 21.27 14.03 -2.43
CA ILE A 50 19.91 13.77 -1.95
C ILE A 50 18.96 14.17 -3.08
N LYS A 51 18.78 13.26 -4.03
CA LYS A 51 17.73 13.36 -5.03
C LYS A 51 16.44 13.07 -4.29
N SER A 52 15.57 14.07 -4.19
CA SER A 52 14.16 13.89 -3.84
C SER A 52 13.50 13.04 -4.95
N SER A 53 13.75 11.74 -4.93
CA SER A 53 12.93 10.79 -5.68
C SER A 53 11.50 10.95 -5.19
N GLN A 54 10.56 11.11 -6.14
CA GLN A 54 9.14 11.27 -5.84
C GLN A 54 8.72 10.21 -4.83
N SER A 55 8.29 10.68 -3.64
CA SER A 55 8.00 9.78 -2.55
C SER A 55 6.89 8.80 -2.96
N PRO A 56 7.12 7.48 -2.84
CA PRO A 56 6.10 6.47 -3.14
C PRO A 56 4.89 6.57 -2.21
N PHE A 57 4.94 7.42 -1.18
CA PHE A 57 3.84 7.69 -0.27
C PHE A 57 2.59 8.21 -0.98
N LEU A 58 2.72 9.19 -1.89
CA LEU A 58 1.54 9.75 -2.58
C LEU A 58 0.88 8.71 -3.49
N PHE A 59 1.69 7.89 -4.17
CA PHE A 59 1.19 6.81 -5.00
C PHE A 59 0.50 5.73 -4.17
N THR A 60 1.08 5.36 -3.03
CA THR A 60 0.49 4.41 -2.07
C THR A 60 -0.83 4.91 -1.51
N LEU A 61 -0.88 6.20 -1.12
CA LEU A 61 -2.08 6.83 -0.61
C LEU A 61 -3.20 6.88 -1.67
N PHE A 62 -2.83 7.19 -2.91
CA PHE A 62 -3.77 7.16 -4.03
C PHE A 62 -4.36 5.77 -4.25
N LEU A 63 -3.52 4.72 -4.27
CA LEU A 63 -3.99 3.34 -4.37
C LEU A 63 -4.89 2.93 -3.19
N ALA A 64 -4.55 3.35 -1.97
CA ALA A 64 -5.36 3.06 -0.79
C ALA A 64 -6.75 3.71 -0.88
N LEU A 65 -6.84 4.96 -1.33
CA LEU A 65 -8.12 5.66 -1.53
C LEU A 65 -8.95 5.05 -2.67
N LEU A 66 -8.30 4.64 -3.76
CA LEU A 66 -8.96 3.97 -4.87
C LEU A 66 -9.54 2.63 -4.42
N SER A 67 -8.77 1.84 -3.67
CA SER A 67 -9.21 0.58 -3.09
C SER A 67 -10.37 0.77 -2.10
N ALA A 68 -10.28 1.77 -1.21
CA ALA A 68 -11.36 2.11 -0.29
C ALA A 68 -12.65 2.48 -1.03
N THR A 69 -12.53 3.28 -2.10
CA THR A 69 -13.69 3.67 -2.91
C THR A 69 -14.36 2.44 -3.52
N ILE A 70 -13.60 1.56 -4.17
CA ILE A 70 -14.14 0.33 -4.74
C ILE A 70 -14.79 -0.54 -3.66
N ALA A 71 -14.10 -0.75 -2.54
CA ALA A 71 -14.58 -1.57 -1.42
C ALA A 71 -15.90 -1.07 -0.85
N TYR A 72 -16.10 0.26 -0.80
CA TYR A 72 -17.35 0.85 -0.35
C TYR A 72 -18.53 0.55 -1.28
N PHE A 73 -18.31 0.39 -2.58
CA PHE A 73 -19.35 0.08 -3.58
C PHE A 73 -19.61 -1.42 -3.79
N ILE A 74 -18.73 -2.31 -3.31
CA ILE A 74 -18.91 -3.78 -3.40
C ILE A 74 -20.29 -4.26 -2.88
N PRO A 75 -20.80 -3.79 -1.72
CA PRO A 75 -22.09 -4.23 -1.21
C PRO A 75 -23.25 -3.88 -2.15
N GLU A 76 -23.17 -2.74 -2.85
CA GLU A 76 -24.20 -2.30 -3.79
C GLU A 76 -24.18 -3.12 -5.08
N LEU A 77 -22.98 -3.44 -5.59
CA LEU A 77 -22.80 -4.33 -6.74
C LEU A 77 -23.38 -5.73 -6.46
N THR A 78 -23.18 -6.24 -5.25
CA THR A 78 -23.69 -7.56 -4.83
C THR A 78 -25.22 -7.56 -4.76
N LYS A 79 -25.81 -6.45 -4.31
CA LYS A 79 -27.27 -6.29 -4.18
C LYS A 79 -27.99 -6.24 -5.54
N TYR A 80 -27.35 -5.72 -6.58
CA TYR A 80 -27.88 -5.77 -7.96
C TYR A 80 -27.81 -7.17 -8.57
N SER A 81 -26.87 -8.02 -8.12
CA SER A 81 -26.71 -9.39 -8.63
C SER A 81 -27.72 -10.38 -8.02
N THR A 82 -28.17 -10.15 -6.78
CA THR A 82 -29.29 -10.86 -6.18
C THR A 82 -30.54 -10.01 -6.36
N GLY A 83 -31.30 -10.23 -7.45
CA GLY A 83 -32.53 -9.48 -7.73
C GLY A 83 -33.50 -9.44 -6.54
N PRO A 84 -34.43 -8.46 -6.48
CA PRO A 84 -35.34 -8.33 -5.35
C PRO A 84 -36.09 -9.64 -5.16
N SER A 85 -35.85 -10.31 -4.01
CA SER A 85 -36.75 -11.35 -3.55
C SER A 85 -38.12 -10.70 -3.41
N LYS A 86 -39.02 -11.07 -4.32
CA LYS A 86 -40.45 -10.90 -4.10
C LYS A 86 -40.88 -11.65 -2.83
#